data_AF-A0A970QFH2-F1
#
_entry.id   AF-A0A970QFH2-F1
#
_cell.length_a   1.000
_cell.length_b   1.000
_cell.length_c   1.000
_cell.angle_alpha   90.00
_cell.angle_beta   90.00
_cell.angle_gamma   90.00
#
_symmetry.space_group_name_H-M   'P 1'
#
loop_
_entity.id
_entity.type
_entity.pdbx_description
1 polymer ?
#
loop_
_entity_poly.entity_id
_entity_poly.type
_entity_poly.pdbx_seq_one_letter_code
_entity_poly.pdbx_strand_id
1 'polypeptide(L)'
;MNKLELRWNGWGLLDAPDTLGDKAEDIWKWLGAYMGAGTLPHTPAIPLDAVALPPSRLNETQLHALQAIGSAEQVKTDPFERAYHARGRSYH
;
A
#
# COMPACT_ATOMS: atom_id res chain seq x y z
N MET A 1 13.53 8.74 6.60
CA MET A 1 13.02 7.88 5.52
C MET A 1 11.67 8.44 5.11
N ASN A 2 11.49 8.81 3.84
CA ASN A 2 10.26 9.43 3.38
C ASN A 2 9.22 8.34 3.09
N LYS A 3 8.05 8.39 3.75
CA LYS A 3 6.99 7.37 3.58
C LYS A 3 6.47 7.32 2.13
N LEU A 4 6.56 8.43 1.41
CA LEU A 4 6.16 8.50 0.00
C LEU A 4 7.10 7.72 -0.93
N GLU A 5 8.27 7.31 -0.46
CA GLU A 5 9.18 6.44 -1.21
C GLU A 5 8.85 4.96 -1.00
N LEU A 6 7.94 4.61 -0.08
CA LEU A 6 7.59 3.24 0.26
C LEU A 6 6.26 2.82 -0.35
N ARG A 7 6.17 1.54 -0.71
CA ARG A 7 4.89 0.94 -1.14
C ARG A 7 3.91 0.93 0.02
N TRP A 8 2.77 1.59 -0.12
CA TRP A 8 1.71 1.55 0.89
C TRP A 8 1.07 0.15 0.99
N ASN A 9 1.02 -0.60 -0.11
CA ASN A 9 0.35 -1.90 -0.26
C ASN A 9 1.30 -3.11 -0.40
N GLY A 10 2.58 -2.95 -0.07
CA GLY A 10 3.56 -4.02 -0.30
C GLY A 10 4.88 -3.77 0.40
N TRP A 11 5.88 -4.58 0.08
CA TRP A 11 7.20 -4.45 0.68
C TRP A 11 8.12 -3.52 -0.14
N GLY A 12 8.98 -2.78 0.58
CA GLY A 12 10.09 -2.03 -0.01
C GLY A 12 9.72 -0.69 -0.67
N LEU A 13 10.73 -0.14 -1.34
CA LEU A 13 10.68 1.15 -2.03
C LEU A 13 9.84 1.08 -3.30
N LEU A 14 9.17 2.17 -3.67
CA LEU A 14 8.48 2.31 -4.95
C LEU A 14 9.44 2.06 -6.12
N ASP A 15 10.61 2.70 -6.08
CA ASP A 15 11.65 2.63 -7.13
C ASP A 15 12.63 1.46 -6.93
N ALA A 16 12.21 0.42 -6.20
CA ALA A 16 13.03 -0.78 -6.07
C ALA A 16 13.28 -1.40 -7.47
N PRO A 17 14.51 -1.88 -7.76
CA PRO A 17 14.82 -2.48 -9.05
C PRO A 17 13.95 -3.70 -9.32
N ASP A 18 13.66 -3.95 -10.60
CA ASP A 18 13.00 -5.19 -11.00
C ASP A 18 13.92 -6.38 -10.71
N THR A 19 13.56 -7.16 -9.69
CA THR A 19 14.33 -8.33 -9.24
C THR A 19 14.38 -9.43 -10.31
N LEU A 20 13.34 -9.56 -11.14
CA LEU A 20 13.26 -10.64 -12.13
C LEU A 20 13.77 -10.18 -13.50
N GLY A 21 13.57 -8.90 -13.83
CA GLY A 21 14.03 -8.29 -15.08
C GLY A 21 13.63 -9.10 -16.31
N ASP A 22 14.56 -9.28 -17.24
CA ASP A 22 14.33 -10.02 -18.49
C ASP A 22 13.91 -11.49 -18.30
N LYS A 23 14.08 -12.05 -17.09
CA LYS A 23 13.71 -13.44 -16.76
C LYS A 23 12.29 -13.55 -16.22
N ALA A 24 11.58 -12.44 -16.00
CA ALA A 24 10.28 -12.45 -15.36
C ALA A 24 9.28 -13.37 -16.08
N GLU A 25 9.19 -13.29 -17.40
CA GLU A 25 8.24 -14.08 -18.20
C GLU A 25 8.46 -15.58 -18.04
N ASP A 26 9.70 -16.04 -18.18
CA ASP A 26 10.06 -17.46 -18.05
C ASP A 26 9.79 -17.98 -16.63
N ILE A 27 10.09 -17.18 -15.60
CA ILE A 27 9.85 -17.53 -14.20
C ILE A 27 8.35 -17.66 -13.93
N TRP A 28 7.53 -16.72 -14.39
CA TRP A 28 6.08 -16.78 -14.19
C TRP A 28 5.44 -17.94 -14.96
N LYS A 29 5.90 -18.23 -16.18
CA LYS A 29 5.46 -19.39 -16.96
C LYS A 29 5.80 -20.71 -16.26
N TRP A 30 7.03 -20.83 -15.76
CA TRP A 30 7.45 -22.00 -14.98
C TRP A 30 6.61 -22.15 -13.70
N LEU A 31 6.39 -21.06 -12.96
CA LEU A 31 5.61 -21.09 -11.72
C LEU A 31 4.16 -21.53 -11.97
N GLY A 32 3.54 -21.00 -13.02
CA GLY A 32 2.18 -21.36 -13.41
C GLY A 32 2.03 -22.84 -13.80
N ALA A 33 2.99 -23.38 -14.56
CA ALA A 33 3.04 -24.81 -14.87
C ALA A 33 3.27 -25.66 -13.62
N TYR A 34 4.23 -25.26 -12.76
CA TYR A 34 4.57 -25.97 -11.53
C TYR A 34 3.42 -26.03 -10.53
N MET A 35 2.66 -24.94 -10.39
CA MET A 35 1.49 -24.87 -9.50
C MET A 35 0.23 -25.51 -10.09
N GLY A 36 0.26 -25.99 -11.34
CA GLY A 36 -0.93 -26.50 -12.04
C GLY A 36 -1.95 -25.40 -12.40
N ALA A 37 -1.56 -24.13 -12.30
CA ALA A 37 -2.40 -22.97 -12.62
C ALA A 37 -2.37 -22.60 -14.12
N GLY A 38 -1.40 -23.12 -14.88
CA GLY A 38 -1.24 -22.81 -16.30
C GLY A 38 -0.76 -21.37 -16.50
N THR A 39 -1.48 -20.58 -17.30
CA THR A 39 -1.14 -19.16 -17.51
C THR A 39 -1.67 -18.34 -16.33
N LEU A 40 -0.77 -17.66 -15.62
CA LEU A 40 -1.14 -16.83 -14.49
C LEU A 40 -1.89 -15.57 -14.96
N PRO A 41 -2.96 -15.14 -14.27
CA PRO A 41 -3.68 -13.92 -14.60
C PRO A 41 -2.84 -12.67 -14.31
N HIS A 42 -3.05 -11.62 -15.10
CA HIS A 42 -2.46 -10.32 -14.81
C HIS A 42 -3.29 -9.58 -13.76
N THR A 43 -2.75 -9.43 -12.55
CA THR A 43 -3.43 -8.82 -11.39
C THR A 43 -2.65 -7.62 -10.84
N PRO A 44 -2.69 -6.45 -11.50
CA PRO A 44 -2.02 -5.26 -11.01
C PRO A 44 -2.68 -4.77 -9.71
N ALA A 45 -1.90 -4.07 -8.88
CA ALA A 45 -2.44 -3.49 -7.65
C ALA A 45 -3.42 -2.34 -7.95
N ILE A 46 -4.48 -2.25 -7.16
CA ILE A 46 -5.48 -1.17 -7.23
C ILE A 46 -4.82 0.14 -6.75
N PRO A 47 -5.00 1.27 -7.47
CA PRO A 47 -4.48 2.56 -7.02
C PRO A 47 -5.21 3.06 -5.76
N LEU A 48 -4.54 3.83 -4.92
CA LEU A 48 -5.06 4.22 -3.60
C LEU A 48 -6.36 5.05 -3.70
N ASP A 49 -6.49 5.88 -4.73
CA ASP A 49 -7.67 6.71 -4.98
C ASP A 49 -8.93 5.90 -5.36
N ALA A 50 -8.76 4.68 -5.85
CA ALA A 50 -9.84 3.72 -6.12
C ALA A 50 -10.19 2.86 -4.90
N VAL A 51 -9.47 2.98 -3.77
CA VAL A 51 -9.75 2.23 -2.54
C VAL A 51 -10.86 2.92 -1.75
N ALA A 52 -11.92 2.17 -1.45
CA ALA A 52 -12.96 2.64 -0.54
C ALA A 52 -12.45 2.64 0.90
N LEU A 53 -12.19 3.84 1.45
CA LEU A 53 -11.88 4.02 2.87
C LEU A 53 -13.12 4.56 3.60
N PRO A 54 -13.49 4.00 4.76
CA PRO A 54 -14.58 4.58 5.57
C PRO A 54 -14.22 6.02 5.98
N PRO A 55 -15.17 6.90 6.29
CA PRO A 55 -14.84 8.24 6.80
C PRO A 55 -14.12 8.15 8.15
N SER A 56 -13.32 9.18 8.48
CA SER A 56 -12.78 9.34 9.83
C SER A 56 -13.94 9.46 10.83
N ARG A 57 -13.79 8.83 12.00
CA ARG A 57 -14.76 8.95 13.10
C ARG A 57 -14.50 10.17 13.99
N LEU A 58 -13.37 10.85 13.80
CA LEU A 58 -13.05 12.07 14.53
C LEU A 58 -13.86 13.22 13.95
N ASN A 59 -14.58 13.93 14.81
CA ASN A 59 -15.20 15.20 14.44
C ASN A 59 -14.18 16.36 14.52
N GLU A 60 -14.57 17.52 14.01
CA GLU A 60 -13.71 18.71 13.95
C GLU A 60 -13.22 19.16 15.33
N THR A 61 -14.08 19.14 16.35
CA THR A 61 -13.72 19.51 17.73
C THR A 61 -12.63 18.59 18.29
N GLN A 62 -12.75 17.28 18.07
CA GLN A 62 -11.75 16.30 18.49
C GLN A 62 -10.44 16.47 17.72
N LEU A 63 -10.53 16.70 16.41
CA LEU A 63 -9.37 16.92 15.56
C LEU A 63 -8.58 18.16 16.01
N HIS A 64 -9.29 19.26 16.27
CA HIS A 64 -8.69 20.51 16.75
C HIS A 64 -8.05 20.33 18.14
N ALA A 65 -8.71 19.61 19.05
CA ALA A 65 -8.14 19.32 20.37
C ALA A 65 -6.83 18.51 20.28
N LEU A 66 -6.78 17.49 19.42
CA LEU A 66 -5.57 16.71 19.18
C LEU A 66 -4.46 17.57 18.55
N GLN A 67 -4.81 18.42 17.59
CA GLN A 67 -3.88 19.33 16.92
C GLN A 67 -3.31 20.39 17.86
N ALA A 68 -4.09 20.84 18.86
CA ALA A 68 -3.63 21.78 19.88
C ALA A 68 -2.62 21.15 20.87
N ILE A 69 -2.69 19.84 21.10
CA ILE A 69 -1.72 19.09 21.92
C ILE A 69 -0.43 18.85 21.13
N GLY A 70 -0.57 18.49 19.85
CA GLY A 70 0.54 18.28 18.94
C GLY A 70 0.64 19.40 17.91
N SER A 71 0.48 19.04 16.64
CA SER A 71 0.41 19.96 15.52
C SER A 71 -0.45 19.38 14.41
N ALA A 72 -0.89 20.24 13.48
CA ALA A 72 -1.58 19.80 12.26
C ALA A 72 -0.74 18.84 11.39
N GLU A 73 0.59 18.89 11.51
CA GLU A 73 1.49 17.98 10.81
C GLU A 73 1.58 16.59 11.46
N GLN A 74 1.26 16.49 12.75
CA GLN A 74 1.28 15.23 13.49
C GLN A 74 -0.09 14.53 13.52
N VAL A 75 -1.17 15.27 13.28
CA VAL A 75 -2.55 14.75 13.27
C VAL A 75 -3.07 14.73 11.84
N LYS A 76 -2.89 13.58 11.18
CA LYS A 76 -3.27 13.36 9.79
C LYS A 76 -4.46 12.41 9.68
N THR A 77 -5.38 12.72 8.77
CA THR A 77 -6.57 11.89 8.47
C THR A 77 -6.77 11.70 6.97
N ASP A 78 -5.77 12.06 6.16
CA ASP A 78 -5.82 11.88 4.71
C ASP A 78 -5.80 10.39 4.32
N PRO A 79 -6.25 10.06 3.09
CA PRO A 79 -6.32 8.68 2.63
C PRO A 79 -5.00 7.91 2.70
N PHE A 80 -3.87 8.55 2.40
CA PHE A 80 -2.56 7.89 2.39
C PHE A 80 -2.16 7.48 3.80
N GLU A 81 -2.16 8.42 4.75
CA GLU A 81 -1.77 8.12 6.13
C GLU A 81 -2.67 7.05 6.75
N ARG A 82 -3.96 7.08 6.43
CA ARG A 82 -4.92 6.08 6.92
C ARG A 82 -4.69 4.70 6.32
N ALA A 83 -4.47 4.60 5.00
CA ALA A 83 -4.22 3.32 4.36
C ALA A 83 -2.86 2.73 4.76
N TYR A 84 -1.82 3.55 4.81
CA TYR A 84 -0.46 3.14 5.16
C TYR A 84 -0.37 2.56 6.57
N HIS A 85 -1.15 3.08 7.52
CA HIS A 85 -1.16 2.63 8.92
C HIS A 85 -2.30 1.62 9.23
N ALA A 86 -3.11 1.24 8.25
CA ALA A 86 -4.23 0.33 8.50
C ALA A 86 -3.80 -1.13 8.70
N ARG A 87 -2.66 -1.54 8.14
CA ARG A 87 -2.17 -2.92 8.22
C ARG A 87 -0.65 -3.00 8.30
N GLY A 88 -0.16 -4.14 8.78
CA GLY A 88 1.23 -4.54 8.64
C GLY A 88 1.53 -5.11 7.25
N ARG A 89 2.52 -6.01 7.16
CA ARG A 89 2.99 -6.62 5.90
C ARG A 89 2.68 -8.12 5.80
N SER A 90 1.68 -8.58 6.55
CA SER A 90 1.16 -9.94 6.41
C SER A 90 0.37 -10.11 5.12
N TYR A 91 0.14 -11.36 4.72
CA TYR A 91 -0.63 -11.71 3.53
C TYR A 91 -2.15 -11.43 3.66
N HIS A 92 -2.68 -11.29 4.88
CA HIS A 92 -4.12 -11.13 5.15
C HIS A 92 -4.67 -9.72 4.95
#